data_AF-Q4RZJ7-F1
#
_entry.id   AF-Q4RZJ7-F1
#
_cell.length_a   1.000
_cell.length_b   1.000
_cell.length_c   1.000
_cell.angle_alpha   90.00
_cell.angle_beta   90.00
_cell.angle_gamma   90.00
#
_symmetry.space_group_name_H-M   'P 1'
#
loop_
_entity.id
_entity.type
_entity.pdbx_description
1 polymer ?
#
loop_
_entity_poly.entity_id
_entity_poly.type
_entity_poly.pdbx_seq_one_letter_code
_entity_poly.pdbx_strand_id
1 'polypeptide(L)' 'MSRGVIQPSQQKLAEKLTILNDRGIGMLTRVYNIKKVCR' A
#
# COMPACT_ATOMS: atom_id res chain seq x y z
N MET A 1 17.44 12.97 -17.40
CA MET A 1 17.12 12.27 -16.13
C MET A 1 17.53 10.81 -16.28
N SER A 2 18.69 10.45 -15.74
CA SER A 2 19.17 9.06 -15.76
C SER A 2 18.21 8.20 -14.94
N ARG A 3 17.53 7.25 -15.59
CA ARG A 3 16.76 6.21 -14.89
C ARG A 3 17.78 5.37 -14.14
N GLY A 4 18.01 5.69 -12.86
CA GLY A 4 18.85 4.90 -11.98
C GLY A 4 18.35 3.46 -12.00
N VAL A 5 19.18 2.54 -12.46
CA VAL A 5 18.86 1.13 -12.52
C VAL A 5 18.77 0.64 -11.07
N ILE A 6 17.55 0.52 -10.53
CA ILE A 6 17.34 0.03 -9.17
C ILE A 6 17.67 -1.46 -9.18
N GLN A 7 18.74 -1.84 -8.47
CA GLN A 7 19.09 -3.26 -8.31
C GLN A 7 17.90 -4.01 -7.69
N PRO A 8 17.51 -5.18 -8.24
CA PRO A 8 16.38 -5.97 -7.73
C PRO A 8 16.46 -6.24 -6.22
N SER A 9 17.67 -6.48 -5.69
CA SER A 9 17.94 -6.70 -4.27
C SER A 9 17.69 -5.48 -3.38
N GLN A 10 17.74 -4.26 -3.94
CA GLN A 10 17.53 -3.00 -3.18
C GLN A 10 16.07 -2.53 -3.20
N GLN A 11 15.17 -3.28 -3.85
CA GLN A 11 13.77 -2.87 -4.00
C GLN A 11 12.98 -2.94 -2.70
N LYS A 12 13.42 -3.72 -1.71
CA LYS A 12 12.74 -3.93 -0.41
C LYS A 12 11.26 -4.30 -0.59
N LEU A 13 11.01 -5.25 -1.50
CA LEU A 13 9.66 -5.58 -1.94
C LEU A 13 8.82 -6.15 -0.79
N ALA A 14 9.40 -7.01 0.04
CA ALA A 14 8.71 -7.58 1.20
C ALA A 14 8.25 -6.49 2.17
N GLU A 15 9.13 -5.55 2.53
CA GLU A 15 8.79 -4.46 3.44
C GLU A 15 7.72 -3.54 2.85
N LYS A 16 7.81 -3.22 1.57
CA LYS A 16 6.81 -2.39 0.87
C LYS A 16 5.45 -3.08 0.84
N LEU A 17 5.40 -4.37 0.53
CA LEU A 17 4.16 -5.15 0.50
C LEU A 17 3.55 -5.26 1.90
N THR A 18 4.36 -5.47 2.94
CA THR A 18 3.89 -5.47 4.33
C THR A 18 3.26 -4.14 4.72
N ILE A 19 3.92 -3.01 4.44
CA ILE A 19 3.39 -1.67 4.73
C ILE A 19 2.11 -1.40 3.94
N LEU A 20 2.08 -1.79 2.67
CA LEU A 20 0.92 -1.58 1.80
C LEU A 20 -0.28 -2.42 2.26
N ASN A 21 -0.06 -3.65 2.70
CA ASN A 21 -1.12 -4.51 3.24
C ASN A 21 -1.71 -3.94 4.53
N ASP A 22 -0.87 -3.52 5.48
CA ASP A 22 -1.31 -2.91 6.74
C ASP A 22 -2.18 -1.66 6.48
N ARG A 23 -1.69 -0.76 5.61
CA ARG A 23 -2.44 0.43 5.21
C ARG A 23 -3.72 0.09 4.46
N GLY A 24 -3.68 -0.92 3.59
CA GLY A 24 -4.82 -1.39 2.80
C GLY A 24 -6.00 -1.82 3.67
N ILE A 25 -5.73 -2.56 4.76
CA ILE A 25 -6.77 -2.95 5.73
C ILE A 25 -7.41 -1.70 6.35
N GLY A 26 -6.61 -0.73 6.80
CA GLY A 26 -7.12 0.52 7.35
C GLY A 26 -7.95 1.34 6.35
N MET A 27 -7.59 1.32 5.07
CA MET A 27 -8.38 1.97 4.02
C MET A 27 -9.71 1.25 3.77
N LEU A 28 -9.70 -0.08 3.69
CA LEU A 28 -10.92 -0.88 3.52
C LEU A 28 -11.92 -0.64 4.64
N THR A 29 -11.46 -0.58 5.89
CA THR A 29 -12.32 -0.24 7.05
C THR A 29 -12.95 1.13 6.91
N ARG A 30 -12.19 2.14 6.48
CA ARG A 30 -12.72 3.50 6.26
C ARG A 30 -13.78 3.52 5.15
N VAL A 31 -13.49 2.89 4.01
CA VAL A 31 -14.44 2.79 2.89
C VAL A 31 -15.70 2.04 3.31
N TYR A 32 -15.57 0.95 4.04
CA TYR A 32 -16.70 0.22 4.60
C TYR A 32 -17.56 1.11 5.51
N ASN A 33 -16.95 1.86 6.42
CA ASN A 33 -17.66 2.75 7.33
C ASN A 33 -18.38 3.88 6.59
N ILE A 34 -17.72 4.51 5.60
CA ILE A 34 -18.36 5.53 4.75
C ILE A 34 -19.57 4.92 4.04
N LYS A 35 -19.39 3.77 3.38
CA LYS A 35 -20.49 3.07 2.70
C LYS A 35 -21.65 2.74 3.65
N LYS A 36 -21.35 2.35 4.88
CA LYS A 36 -22.35 2.01 5.90
C LYS A 36 -23.14 3.23 6.36
N VAL A 37 -22.52 4.40 6.48
CA VAL A 37 -23.19 5.64 6.90
C VAL A 37 -23.94 6.30 5.75
N CYS A 38 -23.47 6.16 4.51
CA CYS A 38 -24.13 6.69 3.31
C CYS A 38 -25.24 5.78 2.76
N ARG A 39 -25.49 4.62 3.37
CA ARG A 39 -26.66 3.76 3.11
C ARG A 39 -27.70 3.99 4.19
#